data_AF-A0A316FAB2-F1
#
_entry.id   AF-A0A316FAB2-F1
#
_cell.length_a   1.000
_cell.length_b   1.000
_cell.length_c   1.000
_cell.angle_alpha   90.00
_cell.angle_beta   90.00
_cell.angle_gamma   90.00
#
_symmetry.space_group_name_H-M   'P 1'
#
loop_
_entity.id
_entity.type
_entity.pdbx_description
1 polymer ?
#
loop_
_entity_poly.entity_id
_entity_poly.type
_entity_poly.pdbx_seq_one_letter_code
_entity_poly.pdbx_strand_id
1 'polypeptide(L)'
;MRRPLAALVLGAALLTGPAAPAAATADPSWTDRATGFAADATGGAGGRTVRATTLAELRAWATAPGPLTVQIAGSIRVDPFGDMITVGDDKTIVGSGPGAELVGGGLFLNGAHNVVIRNLTIRDSYVPGDFDGKSADNDNDGIRLDTADLVWIDHVRVERVGDGGIDIRKDSDRVTLSWNVISDVNKALGVGWTANVVTRLTAHHNWIRNTVQRNWSLDNTAAAHLYNNYLSDVTQYGTMSRNNARVVVEDSVFEYVNDPLVAHGAAAQLVQRRNLFTGTAGRIDSAGTAFDPAAFYVYSPDPAATVKDLIRRYAGPRTPTARTPRTVTVALDGSGDYGSLLAALGATRDARGRVEIVVRPGVYREQVRIWPDQSNVTVRGDGDVLITYDTAASAAKFYGGVQGTAGAATLAVLGDQTVVQDIAVQATGAPAVRAAGDRVLLVGARLTGDYEAAGGRGHLRSCTVAGGVDGPGTTVVEATAITPAAP
;
A
#
# COMPACT_ATOMS: atom_id res chain seq x y z
N MET A 1 -57.35 -36.82 -59.47
CA MET A 1 -56.12 -37.06 -58.67
C MET A 1 -55.82 -35.79 -57.88
N ARG A 2 -56.08 -35.81 -56.58
CA ARG A 2 -55.94 -34.68 -55.65
C ARG A 2 -54.48 -34.62 -55.17
N ARG A 3 -53.79 -33.49 -55.39
CA ARG A 3 -52.48 -33.20 -54.79
C ARG A 3 -52.70 -32.40 -53.50
N PRO A 4 -51.99 -32.69 -52.38
CA PRO A 4 -52.23 -32.04 -51.11
C PRO A 4 -51.56 -30.66 -51.05
N LEU A 5 -52.23 -29.70 -50.40
CA LEU A 5 -51.66 -28.43 -49.98
C LEU A 5 -50.78 -28.64 -48.74
N ALA A 6 -49.53 -28.20 -48.80
CA ALA A 6 -48.64 -28.12 -47.65
C ALA A 6 -48.95 -26.84 -46.86
N ALA A 7 -49.23 -26.98 -45.57
CA ALA A 7 -49.42 -25.87 -44.63
C ALA A 7 -48.05 -25.29 -44.22
N LEU A 8 -47.88 -23.99 -44.43
CA LEU A 8 -46.73 -23.21 -43.98
C LEU A 8 -46.95 -22.82 -42.50
N VAL A 9 -46.17 -23.38 -41.59
CA VAL A 9 -46.16 -22.98 -40.17
C VAL A 9 -45.25 -21.75 -40.04
N LEU A 10 -45.84 -20.59 -39.77
CA LEU A 10 -45.11 -19.37 -39.43
C LEU A 10 -44.67 -19.45 -37.95
N GLY A 11 -43.38 -19.71 -37.70
CA GLY A 11 -42.78 -19.58 -36.37
C GLY A 11 -42.51 -18.10 -36.06
N ALA A 12 -43.17 -17.56 -35.03
CA ALA A 12 -42.85 -16.23 -34.51
C ALA A 12 -41.53 -16.29 -33.74
N ALA A 13 -40.45 -15.75 -34.32
CA ALA A 13 -39.21 -15.51 -33.60
C ALA A 13 -39.40 -14.29 -32.68
N LEU A 14 -39.46 -14.52 -31.37
CA LEU A 14 -39.34 -13.47 -30.36
C LEU A 14 -37.92 -12.89 -30.42
N LEU A 15 -37.79 -11.75 -31.09
CA LEU A 15 -36.60 -10.90 -31.01
C LEU A 15 -36.53 -10.28 -29.61
N THR A 16 -35.83 -10.93 -28.69
CA THR A 16 -35.43 -10.29 -27.43
C THR A 16 -34.38 -9.23 -27.76
N GLY A 17 -34.79 -7.96 -27.78
CA GLY A 17 -33.85 -6.83 -27.87
C GLY A 17 -32.84 -6.87 -26.70
N PRO A 18 -31.67 -6.23 -26.84
CA PRO A 18 -30.71 -6.14 -25.76
C PRO A 18 -31.39 -5.51 -24.54
N ALA A 19 -31.31 -6.19 -23.40
CA ALA A 19 -31.80 -5.67 -22.14
C ALA A 19 -31.16 -4.30 -21.88
N ALA A 20 -31.98 -3.31 -21.51
CA ALA A 20 -31.49 -2.03 -21.03
C ALA A 20 -30.45 -2.28 -19.91
N PRO A 21 -29.32 -1.54 -19.88
CA PRO A 21 -28.34 -1.71 -18.82
C PRO A 21 -29.06 -1.55 -17.48
N ALA A 22 -28.89 -2.52 -16.59
CA ALA A 22 -29.40 -2.43 -15.23
C ALA A 22 -28.95 -1.09 -14.65
N ALA A 23 -29.90 -0.32 -14.12
CA ALA A 23 -29.59 0.92 -13.41
C ALA A 23 -28.49 0.61 -12.38
N ALA A 24 -27.33 1.24 -12.53
CA ALA A 24 -26.25 1.08 -11.57
C ALA A 24 -26.82 1.42 -10.19
N THR A 25 -26.84 0.44 -9.29
CA THR A 25 -27.15 0.68 -7.89
C THR A 25 -26.23 1.79 -7.41
N ALA A 26 -26.78 2.86 -6.83
CA ALA A 26 -25.98 3.95 -6.29
C ALA A 26 -24.87 3.37 -5.41
N ASP A 27 -23.62 3.75 -5.69
CA ASP A 27 -22.47 3.28 -4.95
C ASP A 27 -22.55 3.83 -3.51
N PRO A 28 -22.77 2.96 -2.50
CA PRO A 28 -23.01 3.40 -1.13
C PRO A 28 -21.76 4.03 -0.48
N SER A 29 -20.57 3.88 -1.07
CA SER A 29 -19.36 4.50 -0.53
C SER A 29 -19.22 5.98 -0.92
N TRP A 30 -19.96 6.48 -1.92
CA TRP A 30 -19.85 7.89 -2.32
C TRP A 30 -20.74 8.76 -1.47
N THR A 31 -20.14 9.78 -0.90
CA THR A 31 -20.86 10.85 -0.22
C THR A 31 -20.21 12.18 -0.56
N ASP A 32 -21.00 13.25 -0.54
CA ASP A 32 -20.48 14.63 -0.66
C ASP A 32 -20.15 15.23 0.71
N ARG A 33 -20.39 14.48 1.79
CA ARG A 33 -20.13 14.88 3.17
C ARG A 33 -19.04 14.02 3.79
N ALA A 34 -18.10 14.68 4.43
CA ALA A 34 -17.11 14.04 5.29
C ALA A 34 -17.78 13.34 6.49
N THR A 35 -17.06 12.41 7.08
CA THR A 35 -17.44 11.66 8.27
C THR A 35 -16.38 11.87 9.37
N GLY A 36 -16.58 11.25 10.54
CA GLY A 36 -15.56 11.22 11.58
C GLY A 36 -15.20 12.60 12.14
N PHE A 37 -13.95 12.77 12.55
CA PHE A 37 -13.47 14.04 13.10
C PHE A 37 -13.44 15.19 12.09
N ALA A 38 -13.48 14.90 10.78
CA ALA A 38 -13.51 15.93 9.74
C ALA A 38 -14.93 16.16 9.17
N ALA A 39 -15.99 15.73 9.85
CA ALA A 39 -17.36 15.82 9.33
C ALA A 39 -17.82 17.24 8.92
N ASP A 40 -17.21 18.28 9.49
CA ASP A 40 -17.48 19.68 9.15
C ASP A 40 -16.68 20.19 7.93
N ALA A 41 -15.80 19.37 7.35
CA ALA A 41 -14.99 19.75 6.19
C ALA A 41 -15.88 19.95 4.96
N THR A 42 -15.79 21.13 4.38
CA THR A 42 -16.51 21.55 3.17
C THR A 42 -15.57 21.84 2.00
N GLY A 43 -14.28 22.02 2.28
CA GLY A 43 -13.29 22.31 1.26
C GLY A 43 -13.63 23.60 0.51
N GLY A 44 -13.66 23.51 -0.81
CA GLY A 44 -13.99 24.61 -1.71
C GLY A 44 -15.48 24.80 -1.99
N ALA A 45 -16.38 24.19 -1.20
CA ALA A 45 -17.82 24.36 -1.39
C ALA A 45 -18.22 25.86 -1.30
N GLY A 46 -19.19 26.27 -2.13
CA GLY A 46 -19.57 27.68 -2.29
C GLY A 46 -18.63 28.50 -3.19
N GLY A 47 -17.45 27.95 -3.50
CA GLY A 47 -16.52 28.48 -4.49
C GLY A 47 -16.85 28.06 -5.92
N ARG A 48 -16.15 28.67 -6.89
CA ARG A 48 -16.20 28.20 -8.28
C ARG A 48 -15.36 26.93 -8.46
N THR A 49 -15.74 26.12 -9.44
CA THR A 49 -14.91 25.02 -9.93
C THR A 49 -13.92 25.53 -10.97
N VAL A 50 -12.65 25.14 -10.83
CA VAL A 50 -11.57 25.40 -11.79
C VAL A 50 -10.94 24.08 -12.21
N ARG A 51 -10.37 24.02 -13.41
CA ARG A 51 -9.75 22.81 -13.96
C ARG A 51 -8.25 23.04 -14.13
N ALA A 52 -7.44 22.18 -13.55
CA ALA A 52 -6.00 22.15 -13.73
C ALA A 52 -5.62 20.99 -14.66
N THR A 53 -4.95 21.33 -15.76
CA THR A 53 -4.37 20.38 -16.73
C THR A 53 -2.84 20.44 -16.76
N THR A 54 -2.26 21.46 -16.12
CA THR A 54 -0.82 21.67 -16.00
C THR A 54 -0.41 21.87 -14.55
N LEU A 55 0.86 21.62 -14.25
CA LEU A 55 1.43 21.88 -12.92
C LEU A 55 1.32 23.35 -12.51
N ALA A 56 1.51 24.28 -13.45
CA ALA A 56 1.42 25.72 -13.20
C ALA A 56 -0.01 26.12 -12.78
N GLU A 57 -1.03 25.62 -13.48
CA GLU A 57 -2.43 25.85 -13.10
C GLU A 57 -2.75 25.26 -11.73
N LEU A 58 -2.30 24.04 -11.45
CA LEU A 58 -2.52 23.40 -10.16
C LEU A 58 -1.90 24.21 -9.02
N ARG A 59 -0.62 24.61 -9.14
CA ARG A 59 0.05 25.45 -8.13
C ARG A 59 -0.68 26.78 -7.91
N ALA A 60 -1.14 27.41 -8.98
CA ALA A 60 -1.87 28.68 -8.90
C ALA A 60 -3.22 28.51 -8.20
N TRP A 61 -4.01 27.49 -8.56
CA TRP A 61 -5.35 27.31 -8.00
C TRP A 61 -5.37 26.71 -6.60
N ALA A 62 -4.40 25.86 -6.25
CA ALA A 62 -4.30 25.25 -4.93
C ALA A 62 -4.01 26.29 -3.83
N THR A 63 -3.43 27.43 -4.18
CA THR A 63 -3.08 28.52 -3.24
C THR A 63 -3.90 29.80 -3.44
N ALA A 64 -4.79 29.84 -4.43
CA ALA A 64 -5.62 31.01 -4.70
C ALA A 64 -6.55 31.32 -3.50
N PRO A 65 -6.84 32.61 -3.22
CA PRO A 65 -7.66 32.99 -2.08
C PRO A 65 -9.11 32.54 -2.22
N GLY A 66 -9.72 32.19 -1.08
CA GLY A 66 -11.13 31.80 -0.98
C GLY A 66 -11.44 30.38 -1.46
N PRO A 67 -12.70 29.96 -1.36
CA PRO A 67 -13.10 28.59 -1.65
C PRO A 67 -12.94 28.27 -3.14
N LEU A 68 -12.31 27.13 -3.46
CA LEU A 68 -12.22 26.60 -4.83
C LEU A 68 -12.27 25.08 -4.87
N THR A 69 -13.05 24.56 -5.83
CA THR A 69 -12.93 23.16 -6.27
C THR A 69 -11.96 23.08 -7.44
N VAL A 70 -10.75 22.59 -7.19
CA VAL A 70 -9.69 22.40 -8.18
C VAL A 70 -9.76 20.98 -8.73
N GLN A 71 -10.26 20.86 -9.95
CA GLN A 71 -10.36 19.61 -10.69
C GLN A 71 -9.05 19.30 -11.42
N ILE A 72 -8.34 18.26 -11.00
CA ILE A 72 -7.18 17.74 -11.73
C ILE A 72 -7.68 16.89 -12.89
N ALA A 73 -7.22 17.20 -14.10
CA ALA A 73 -7.61 16.51 -15.32
C ALA A 73 -6.41 15.89 -16.03
N GLY A 74 -6.44 14.55 -16.14
CA GLY A 74 -5.33 13.79 -16.70
C GLY A 74 -4.12 13.76 -15.76
N SER A 75 -2.98 13.37 -16.34
CA SER A 75 -1.72 13.24 -15.63
C SER A 75 -0.98 14.56 -15.57
N ILE A 76 -0.71 15.04 -14.36
CA ILE A 76 0.19 16.17 -14.11
C ILE A 76 1.49 15.62 -13.53
N ARG A 77 2.58 15.74 -14.29
CA ARG A 77 3.92 15.43 -13.80
C ARG A 77 4.46 16.60 -12.97
N VAL A 78 4.98 16.31 -11.79
CA VAL A 78 5.60 17.29 -10.92
C VAL A 78 7.06 17.51 -11.34
N ASP A 79 7.44 18.77 -11.47
CA ASP A 79 8.79 19.22 -11.78
C ASP A 79 9.13 20.47 -10.93
N PRO A 80 10.25 20.47 -10.17
CA PRO A 80 11.23 19.39 -10.06
C PRO A 80 10.66 18.11 -9.42
N PHE A 81 11.26 16.96 -9.74
CA PHE A 81 10.89 15.67 -9.16
C PHE A 81 10.99 15.72 -7.62
N GLY A 82 10.02 15.12 -6.94
CA GLY A 82 9.90 15.10 -5.48
C GLY A 82 9.23 16.33 -4.88
N ASP A 83 8.92 17.36 -5.68
CA ASP A 83 8.35 18.59 -5.15
C ASP A 83 6.94 18.40 -4.56
N MET A 84 6.63 19.24 -3.57
CA MET A 84 5.40 19.21 -2.80
C MET A 84 4.56 20.44 -3.10
N ILE A 85 3.40 20.23 -3.72
CA ILE A 85 2.51 21.31 -4.13
C ILE A 85 1.72 21.82 -2.93
N THR A 86 1.94 23.08 -2.55
CA THR A 86 1.21 23.71 -1.45
C THR A 86 -0.29 23.81 -1.75
N VAL A 87 -1.11 23.43 -0.77
CA VAL A 87 -2.57 23.60 -0.77
C VAL A 87 -2.93 24.53 0.39
N GLY A 88 -3.63 25.63 0.09
CA GLY A 88 -4.12 26.59 1.07
C GLY A 88 -5.52 26.27 1.60
N ASP A 89 -6.09 27.21 2.33
CA ASP A 89 -7.40 27.07 2.98
C ASP A 89 -8.57 26.93 1.99
N ASP A 90 -9.65 26.29 2.43
CA ASP A 90 -10.92 26.20 1.71
C ASP A 90 -10.75 25.62 0.30
N LYS A 91 -10.04 24.49 0.19
CA LYS A 91 -9.80 23.82 -1.09
C LYS A 91 -10.45 22.47 -1.16
N THR A 92 -11.06 22.18 -2.31
CA THR A 92 -11.32 20.81 -2.73
C THR A 92 -10.37 20.48 -3.89
N ILE A 93 -9.38 19.63 -3.67
CA ILE A 93 -8.53 19.07 -4.73
C ILE A 93 -9.14 17.74 -5.16
N VAL A 94 -9.63 17.63 -6.38
CA VAL A 94 -10.37 16.44 -6.81
C VAL A 94 -9.97 15.98 -8.21
N GLY A 95 -9.76 14.68 -8.41
CA GLY A 95 -9.58 14.14 -9.76
C GLY A 95 -10.89 14.16 -10.55
N SER A 96 -10.85 14.65 -11.79
CA SER A 96 -12.03 14.85 -12.65
C SER A 96 -12.50 13.59 -13.39
N GLY A 97 -11.73 12.50 -13.37
CA GLY A 97 -12.03 11.29 -14.14
C GLY A 97 -10.81 10.40 -14.37
N PRO A 98 -10.88 9.46 -15.35
CA PRO A 98 -9.84 8.47 -15.53
C PRO A 98 -8.49 9.11 -15.83
N GLY A 99 -7.45 8.61 -15.18
CA GLY A 99 -6.09 9.11 -15.33
C GLY A 99 -5.85 10.47 -14.66
N ALA A 100 -6.73 10.95 -13.76
CA ALA A 100 -6.43 12.10 -12.91
C ALA A 100 -5.36 11.72 -11.89
N GLU A 101 -4.14 12.22 -12.08
CA GLU A 101 -3.00 11.83 -11.26
C GLU A 101 -1.93 12.92 -11.10
N LEU A 102 -1.22 12.85 -9.99
CA LEU A 102 0.05 13.54 -9.75
C LEU A 102 1.18 12.52 -9.78
N VAL A 103 2.16 12.75 -10.65
CA VAL A 103 3.27 11.82 -10.87
C VAL A 103 4.58 12.49 -10.51
N GLY A 104 5.37 11.87 -9.63
CA GLY A 104 6.70 12.35 -9.26
C GLY A 104 6.72 13.45 -8.20
N GLY A 105 5.66 13.63 -7.42
CA GLY A 105 5.58 14.59 -6.32
C GLY A 105 4.29 14.42 -5.50
N GLY A 106 4.00 15.37 -4.62
CA GLY A 106 2.88 15.25 -3.67
C GLY A 106 2.18 16.57 -3.34
N LEU A 107 1.29 16.51 -2.34
CA LEU A 107 0.53 17.67 -1.84
C LEU A 107 0.97 18.05 -0.42
N PHE A 108 1.14 19.34 -0.16
CA PHE A 108 1.54 19.85 1.16
C PHE A 108 0.56 20.87 1.72
N LEU A 109 -0.04 20.53 2.86
CA LEU A 109 -0.92 21.38 3.63
C LEU A 109 -0.12 21.88 4.85
N ASN A 110 0.29 23.14 4.82
CA ASN A 110 1.10 23.73 5.89
C ASN A 110 0.28 24.81 6.60
N GLY A 111 -0.28 24.50 7.76
CA GLY A 111 -1.19 25.39 8.47
C GLY A 111 -2.55 25.57 7.80
N ALA A 112 -2.88 24.74 6.79
CA ALA A 112 -4.11 24.88 6.02
C ALA A 112 -5.34 24.40 6.83
N HIS A 113 -6.47 25.07 6.63
CA HIS A 113 -7.75 24.74 7.25
C HIS A 113 -8.82 24.43 6.20
N ASN A 114 -9.72 23.48 6.51
CA ASN A 114 -10.88 23.13 5.69
C ASN A 114 -10.49 22.68 4.27
N VAL A 115 -9.83 21.52 4.16
CA VAL A 115 -9.36 20.96 2.88
C VAL A 115 -9.98 19.59 2.62
N VAL A 116 -10.41 19.37 1.38
CA VAL A 116 -10.92 18.09 0.88
C VAL A 116 -10.05 17.60 -0.28
N ILE A 117 -9.53 16.38 -0.21
CA ILE A 117 -8.72 15.78 -1.29
C ILE A 117 -9.39 14.48 -1.73
N ARG A 118 -9.81 14.37 -3.00
CA ARG A 118 -10.62 13.23 -3.45
C ARG A 118 -10.32 12.69 -4.83
N ASN A 119 -10.62 11.41 -5.04
CA ASN A 119 -10.66 10.77 -6.37
C ASN A 119 -9.38 10.99 -7.21
N LEU A 120 -8.22 10.94 -6.56
CA LEU A 120 -6.94 11.32 -7.15
C LEU A 120 -5.91 10.21 -6.92
N THR A 121 -5.10 9.91 -7.93
CA THR A 121 -3.89 9.10 -7.76
C THR A 121 -2.67 10.00 -7.56
N ILE A 122 -1.84 9.72 -6.56
CA ILE A 122 -0.55 10.36 -6.33
C ILE A 122 0.50 9.27 -6.31
N ARG A 123 1.48 9.34 -7.21
CA ARG A 123 2.39 8.21 -7.42
C ARG A 123 3.79 8.56 -7.89
N ASP A 124 4.67 7.60 -7.74
CA ASP A 124 5.96 7.51 -8.44
C ASP A 124 6.93 8.66 -8.14
N SER A 125 6.99 9.05 -6.87
CA SER A 125 8.04 9.92 -6.30
C SER A 125 9.16 9.15 -5.57
N TYR A 126 9.14 7.81 -5.65
CA TYR A 126 10.18 6.95 -5.08
C TYR A 126 11.57 7.25 -5.68
N VAL A 127 12.58 7.32 -4.82
CA VAL A 127 13.99 7.52 -5.19
C VAL A 127 14.68 6.16 -5.28
N PRO A 128 15.12 5.71 -6.48
CA PRO A 128 15.79 4.43 -6.64
C PRO A 128 17.02 4.28 -5.73
N GLY A 129 17.12 3.14 -5.05
CA GLY A 129 18.21 2.85 -4.10
C GLY A 129 18.00 3.40 -2.69
N ASP A 130 16.99 4.25 -2.45
CA ASP A 130 16.64 4.78 -1.12
C ASP A 130 15.39 4.10 -0.54
N PHE A 131 15.43 2.78 -0.43
CA PHE A 131 14.30 1.98 0.05
C PHE A 131 13.74 2.42 1.42
N ASP A 132 14.61 2.85 2.34
CA ASP A 132 14.20 3.30 3.67
C ASP A 132 13.67 4.75 3.69
N GLY A 133 13.82 5.47 2.57
CA GLY A 133 13.56 6.89 2.42
C GLY A 133 14.28 7.71 3.49
N LYS A 134 15.61 7.61 3.51
CA LYS A 134 16.49 8.25 4.50
C LYS A 134 17.53 9.16 3.88
N SER A 135 17.59 9.26 2.55
CA SER A 135 18.38 10.28 1.89
C SER A 135 17.97 11.67 2.40
N ALA A 136 18.95 12.57 2.57
CA ALA A 136 18.71 13.94 3.03
C ALA A 136 17.78 14.73 2.09
N ASP A 137 17.75 14.34 0.82
CA ASP A 137 16.95 14.98 -0.23
C ASP A 137 15.62 14.22 -0.49
N ASN A 138 15.31 13.17 0.28
CA ASN A 138 14.08 12.40 0.13
C ASN A 138 13.09 12.73 1.24
N ASP A 139 12.23 13.69 0.93
CA ASP A 139 11.10 14.13 1.76
C ASP A 139 9.80 14.04 0.91
N ASN A 140 9.80 13.08 -0.03
CA ASN A 140 8.83 12.94 -1.11
C ASN A 140 7.56 12.22 -0.62
N ASP A 141 6.77 12.88 0.21
CA ASP A 141 5.49 12.34 0.66
C ASP A 141 4.44 12.33 -0.46
N GLY A 142 3.44 11.46 -0.37
CA GLY A 142 2.25 11.58 -1.22
C GLY A 142 1.37 12.76 -0.80
N ILE A 143 0.96 12.79 0.46
CA ILE A 143 0.21 13.89 1.07
C ILE A 143 0.78 14.19 2.45
N ARG A 144 1.16 15.44 2.66
CA ARG A 144 1.71 15.92 3.93
C ARG A 144 0.83 16.99 4.55
N LEU A 145 0.53 16.84 5.82
CA LEU A 145 -0.12 17.83 6.67
C LEU A 145 0.87 18.23 7.77
N ASP A 146 1.18 19.51 7.87
CA ASP A 146 1.93 20.10 8.97
C ASP A 146 1.05 21.15 9.64
N THR A 147 0.58 20.88 10.86
CA THR A 147 -0.33 21.77 11.61
C THR A 147 -1.58 22.15 10.80
N ALA A 148 -2.08 21.24 9.97
CA ALA A 148 -3.32 21.44 9.20
C ALA A 148 -4.54 20.97 10.01
N ASP A 149 -5.69 21.59 9.79
CA ASP A 149 -6.89 21.30 10.58
C ASP A 149 -8.13 21.18 9.71
N LEU A 150 -9.05 20.30 10.10
CA LEU A 150 -10.28 20.02 9.37
C LEU A 150 -10.01 19.54 7.92
N VAL A 151 -9.43 18.35 7.79
CA VAL A 151 -9.01 17.78 6.50
C VAL A 151 -9.68 16.44 6.23
N TRP A 152 -10.31 16.31 5.05
CA TRP A 152 -10.90 15.06 4.57
C TRP A 152 -10.19 14.55 3.32
N ILE A 153 -9.57 13.37 3.41
CA ILE A 153 -8.92 12.70 2.28
C ILE A 153 -9.70 11.43 1.97
N ASP A 154 -10.29 11.36 0.78
CA ASP A 154 -11.26 10.32 0.44
C ASP A 154 -11.17 9.78 -0.98
N HIS A 155 -11.23 8.46 -1.14
CA HIS A 155 -11.08 7.80 -2.44
C HIS A 155 -9.79 8.23 -3.19
N VAL A 156 -8.69 8.46 -2.47
CA VAL A 156 -7.37 8.67 -3.10
C VAL A 156 -6.59 7.36 -3.23
N ARG A 157 -5.66 7.31 -4.18
CA ARG A 157 -4.64 6.26 -4.25
C ARG A 157 -3.27 6.90 -4.10
N VAL A 158 -2.49 6.47 -3.12
CA VAL A 158 -1.09 6.88 -2.94
C VAL A 158 -0.20 5.66 -3.10
N GLU A 159 0.73 5.68 -4.04
CA GLU A 159 1.57 4.53 -4.32
C GLU A 159 2.98 4.86 -4.81
N ARG A 160 3.97 4.05 -4.42
CA ARG A 160 5.36 4.19 -4.91
C ARG A 160 5.95 5.59 -4.69
N VAL A 161 5.70 6.17 -3.52
CA VAL A 161 6.28 7.45 -3.08
C VAL A 161 7.56 7.25 -2.25
N GLY A 162 8.36 8.30 -2.08
CA GLY A 162 9.73 8.22 -1.56
C GLY A 162 9.87 8.21 -0.03
N ASP A 163 9.05 8.97 0.71
CA ASP A 163 9.02 8.96 2.18
C ASP A 163 7.69 8.37 2.70
N GLY A 164 6.78 9.20 3.20
CA GLY A 164 5.47 8.80 3.72
C GLY A 164 4.39 8.80 2.65
N GLY A 165 3.54 7.77 2.62
CA GLY A 165 2.33 7.79 1.80
C GLY A 165 1.45 8.99 2.17
N ILE A 166 1.00 9.03 3.41
CA ILE A 166 0.33 10.19 4.01
C ILE A 166 1.00 10.50 5.34
N ASP A 167 1.41 11.73 5.58
CA ASP A 167 2.04 12.12 6.84
C ASP A 167 1.22 13.25 7.50
N ILE A 168 0.68 12.98 8.68
CA ILE A 168 -0.12 13.90 9.50
C ILE A 168 0.74 14.38 10.66
N ARG A 169 1.59 15.36 10.39
CA ARG A 169 2.65 15.78 11.30
C ARG A 169 2.29 17.02 12.09
N LYS A 170 3.11 17.25 13.12
CA LYS A 170 2.99 18.34 14.07
C LYS A 170 1.62 18.33 14.73
N ASP A 171 1.00 19.49 14.82
CA ASP A 171 -0.24 19.69 15.55
C ASP A 171 -1.45 19.63 14.60
N SER A 172 -1.37 18.80 13.55
CA SER A 172 -2.50 18.61 12.65
C SER A 172 -3.65 17.92 13.40
N ASP A 173 -4.88 18.38 13.20
CA ASP A 173 -6.08 17.95 13.94
C ASP A 173 -7.31 17.81 13.04
N ARG A 174 -8.35 17.12 13.53
CA ARG A 174 -9.63 16.89 12.83
C ARG A 174 -9.45 16.35 11.42
N VAL A 175 -8.75 15.23 11.31
CA VAL A 175 -8.48 14.57 10.02
C VAL A 175 -9.37 13.35 9.85
N THR A 176 -9.92 13.14 8.66
CA THR A 176 -10.58 11.89 8.28
C THR A 176 -10.01 11.34 6.98
N LEU A 177 -9.61 10.08 7.02
CA LEU A 177 -9.13 9.32 5.87
C LEU A 177 -10.15 8.21 5.57
N SER A 178 -10.85 8.29 4.45
CA SER A 178 -11.88 7.30 4.09
C SER A 178 -11.69 6.71 2.70
N TRP A 179 -11.91 5.39 2.55
CA TRP A 179 -11.93 4.75 1.23
C TRP A 179 -10.65 4.93 0.41
N ASN A 180 -9.49 5.14 1.04
CA ASN A 180 -8.23 5.35 0.31
C ASN A 180 -7.51 4.03 0.05
N VAL A 181 -6.61 4.02 -0.94
CA VAL A 181 -5.65 2.93 -1.17
C VAL A 181 -4.24 3.50 -0.99
N ILE A 182 -3.48 2.94 -0.05
CA ILE A 182 -2.07 3.27 0.16
C ILE A 182 -1.30 1.98 -0.11
N SER A 183 -0.46 1.97 -1.14
CA SER A 183 0.21 0.73 -1.54
C SER A 183 1.62 0.93 -2.04
N ASP A 184 2.41 -0.14 -1.96
CA ASP A 184 3.73 -0.20 -2.61
C ASP A 184 4.69 0.90 -2.10
N VAL A 185 4.69 1.11 -0.79
CA VAL A 185 5.50 2.13 -0.08
C VAL A 185 6.19 1.52 1.13
N ASN A 186 7.37 2.03 1.49
CA ASN A 186 8.03 1.61 2.74
C ASN A 186 7.22 2.10 3.95
N LYS A 187 6.94 3.41 4.01
CA LYS A 187 6.25 4.06 5.13
C LYS A 187 4.86 4.49 4.68
N ALA A 188 3.81 3.76 5.08
CA ALA A 188 2.46 4.10 4.61
C ALA A 188 1.95 5.40 5.24
N LEU A 189 2.05 5.53 6.56
CA LEU A 189 1.41 6.63 7.27
C LEU A 189 1.98 6.96 8.66
N GLY A 190 2.50 8.17 8.82
CA GLY A 190 2.91 8.74 10.09
C GLY A 190 1.94 9.77 10.67
N VAL A 191 1.65 9.70 11.97
CA VAL A 191 1.00 10.79 12.73
C VAL A 191 1.87 11.30 13.90
N GLY A 192 1.98 12.62 14.11
CA GLY A 192 2.61 13.24 15.29
C GLY A 192 3.94 13.96 15.03
N TRP A 193 5.04 13.54 15.67
CA TRP A 193 6.39 14.17 15.64
C TRP A 193 6.55 15.44 16.50
N THR A 194 5.57 15.76 17.34
CA THR A 194 5.70 16.75 18.42
C THR A 194 5.38 16.10 19.77
N ALA A 195 5.71 16.78 20.87
CA ALA A 195 5.32 16.34 22.21
C ALA A 195 3.83 16.60 22.53
N ASN A 196 3.14 17.33 21.65
CA ASN A 196 1.75 17.74 21.86
C ASN A 196 0.80 16.57 21.59
N VAL A 197 -0.26 16.48 22.39
CA VAL A 197 -1.28 15.44 22.27
C VAL A 197 -2.59 16.05 21.79
N VAL A 198 -2.63 16.39 20.50
CA VAL A 198 -3.75 17.17 19.90
C VAL A 198 -4.47 16.44 18.77
N THR A 199 -3.78 15.59 18.01
CA THR A 199 -4.34 15.03 16.77
C THR A 199 -5.55 14.15 17.03
N ARG A 200 -6.69 14.52 16.44
CA ARG A 200 -7.88 13.68 16.30
C ARG A 200 -8.01 13.17 14.87
N LEU A 201 -8.05 11.85 14.73
CA LEU A 201 -8.01 11.16 13.44
C LEU A 201 -9.10 10.10 13.37
N THR A 202 -9.88 10.11 12.28
CA THR A 202 -10.72 8.98 11.88
C THR A 202 -10.11 8.35 10.64
N ALA A 203 -9.91 7.04 10.64
CA ALA A 203 -9.58 6.32 9.42
C ALA A 203 -10.54 5.15 9.22
N HIS A 204 -11.27 5.12 8.10
CA HIS A 204 -12.13 4.00 7.81
C HIS A 204 -12.15 3.56 6.36
N HIS A 205 -12.39 2.27 6.13
CA HIS A 205 -12.50 1.72 4.78
C HIS A 205 -11.25 1.95 3.90
N ASN A 206 -10.09 2.16 4.51
CA ASN A 206 -8.83 2.30 3.78
C ASN A 206 -8.19 0.93 3.54
N TRP A 207 -7.57 0.77 2.37
CA TRP A 207 -6.70 -0.36 2.05
C TRP A 207 -5.24 0.07 2.19
N ILE A 208 -4.51 -0.56 3.11
CA ILE A 208 -3.04 -0.46 3.15
C ILE A 208 -2.49 -1.80 2.69
N ARG A 209 -1.69 -1.82 1.62
CA ARG A 209 -1.18 -3.09 1.06
C ARG A 209 0.23 -3.03 0.52
N ASN A 210 0.96 -4.14 0.63
CA ASN A 210 2.32 -4.27 0.10
C ASN A 210 3.25 -3.18 0.64
N THR A 211 3.31 -3.08 1.96
CA THR A 211 4.08 -2.03 2.65
C THR A 211 5.03 -2.63 3.68
N VAL A 212 5.93 -1.80 4.19
CA VAL A 212 6.92 -2.24 5.20
C VAL A 212 6.46 -1.85 6.59
N GLN A 213 6.26 -0.56 6.84
CA GLN A 213 6.06 -0.01 8.19
C GLN A 213 5.14 1.21 8.21
N ARG A 214 4.81 1.66 9.42
CA ARG A 214 3.94 2.81 9.70
C ARG A 214 2.55 2.62 9.10
N ASN A 215 1.88 1.51 9.42
CA ASN A 215 0.61 1.11 8.80
C ASN A 215 -0.56 1.08 9.80
N TRP A 216 -0.66 1.87 10.85
CA TRP A 216 -0.36 3.29 11.01
C TRP A 216 0.67 3.50 12.12
N SER A 217 1.57 4.49 12.02
CA SER A 217 2.39 4.91 13.17
C SER A 217 1.76 6.13 13.85
N LEU A 218 1.04 5.91 14.94
CA LEU A 218 0.27 6.94 15.65
C LEU A 218 1.03 7.43 16.89
N ASP A 219 1.72 8.55 16.79
CA ASP A 219 2.46 9.17 17.89
C ASP A 219 1.68 10.32 18.52
N ASN A 220 1.53 10.29 19.85
CA ASN A 220 0.88 11.34 20.64
C ASN A 220 -0.51 11.77 20.11
N THR A 221 -1.31 10.88 19.54
CA THR A 221 -2.66 11.22 19.08
C THR A 221 -3.63 11.37 20.26
N ALA A 222 -4.35 12.48 20.34
CA ALA A 222 -5.39 12.69 21.36
C ALA A 222 -6.53 11.68 21.24
N ALA A 223 -6.94 11.37 20.01
CA ALA A 223 -7.94 10.36 19.70
C ALA A 223 -7.79 9.87 18.26
N ALA A 224 -7.32 8.64 18.06
CA ALA A 224 -7.29 8.00 16.75
C ALA A 224 -8.28 6.82 16.70
N HIS A 225 -9.29 6.94 15.86
CA HIS A 225 -10.31 5.92 15.65
C HIS A 225 -10.13 5.28 14.27
N LEU A 226 -9.73 4.02 14.25
CA LEU A 226 -9.52 3.24 13.04
C LEU A 226 -10.57 2.13 12.96
N TYR A 227 -11.49 2.18 11.99
CA TYR A 227 -12.51 1.13 11.85
C TYR A 227 -12.70 0.67 10.41
N ASN A 228 -13.05 -0.61 10.23
CA ASN A 228 -13.23 -1.20 8.90
C ASN A 228 -12.08 -0.92 7.92
N ASN A 229 -10.83 -0.92 8.37
CA ASN A 229 -9.69 -0.83 7.48
C ASN A 229 -9.22 -2.24 7.08
N TYR A 230 -8.60 -2.37 5.93
CA TYR A 230 -7.98 -3.62 5.48
C TYR A 230 -6.49 -3.39 5.30
N LEU A 231 -5.69 -4.04 6.13
CA LEU A 231 -4.25 -4.07 6.01
C LEU A 231 -3.88 -5.45 5.46
N SER A 232 -3.14 -5.48 4.36
CA SER A 232 -2.59 -6.71 3.83
C SER A 232 -1.10 -6.59 3.53
N ASP A 233 -0.37 -7.70 3.66
CA ASP A 233 0.97 -7.81 3.08
C ASP A 233 1.96 -6.77 3.64
N VAL A 234 2.09 -6.80 4.97
CA VAL A 234 2.87 -5.83 5.74
C VAL A 234 4.08 -6.51 6.35
N THR A 235 5.26 -6.02 5.96
CA THR A 235 6.53 -6.70 6.25
C THR A 235 7.02 -6.51 7.68
N GLN A 236 6.90 -5.31 8.26
CA GLN A 236 7.45 -5.01 9.60
C GLN A 236 6.38 -4.94 10.68
N TYR A 237 5.49 -3.94 10.62
CA TYR A 237 4.39 -3.78 11.59
C TYR A 237 3.15 -3.12 10.98
N GLY A 238 1.98 -3.51 11.50
CA GLY A 238 0.68 -2.92 11.18
C GLY A 238 0.46 -1.57 11.85
N THR A 239 -0.54 -1.50 12.73
CA THR A 239 -0.87 -0.29 13.50
C THR A 239 -0.09 -0.25 14.82
N MET A 240 0.55 0.89 15.08
CA MET A 240 1.28 1.17 16.30
C MET A 240 0.74 2.41 17.00
N SER A 241 0.27 2.24 18.23
CA SER A 241 0.02 3.33 19.19
C SER A 241 1.31 3.64 19.93
N ARG A 242 1.77 4.90 19.90
CA ARG A 242 3.07 5.32 20.44
C ARG A 242 2.92 6.41 21.49
N ASN A 243 3.78 6.35 22.51
CA ASN A 243 3.92 7.38 23.54
C ASN A 243 2.58 7.68 24.24
N ASN A 244 2.00 8.87 24.08
CA ASN A 244 0.74 9.26 24.73
C ASN A 244 -0.49 9.03 23.84
N ALA A 245 -0.35 8.32 22.72
CA ALA A 245 -1.44 8.07 21.78
C ALA A 245 -2.59 7.28 22.41
N ARG A 246 -3.82 7.68 22.06
CA ARG A 246 -5.05 6.95 22.38
C ARG A 246 -5.69 6.44 21.09
N VAL A 247 -5.68 5.12 20.92
CA VAL A 247 -6.09 4.48 19.67
C VAL A 247 -7.20 3.49 19.93
N VAL A 248 -8.24 3.51 19.10
CA VAL A 248 -9.28 2.48 19.03
C VAL A 248 -9.24 1.86 17.64
N VAL A 249 -9.09 0.53 17.55
CA VAL A 249 -9.09 -0.23 16.29
C VAL A 249 -10.23 -1.24 16.29
N GLU A 250 -11.20 -1.08 15.40
CA GLU A 250 -12.36 -1.97 15.38
C GLU A 250 -12.80 -2.48 14.01
N ASP A 251 -13.39 -3.68 14.02
CA ASP A 251 -13.99 -4.32 12.87
C ASP A 251 -13.11 -4.25 11.60
N SER A 252 -11.79 -4.30 11.77
CA SER A 252 -10.78 -4.17 10.72
C SER A 252 -10.17 -5.53 10.40
N VAL A 253 -9.60 -5.66 9.19
CA VAL A 253 -9.04 -6.91 8.67
C VAL A 253 -7.53 -6.77 8.52
N PHE A 254 -6.78 -7.74 9.03
CA PHE A 254 -5.34 -7.86 8.93
C PHE A 254 -5.00 -9.19 8.27
N GLU A 255 -4.36 -9.17 7.10
CA GLU A 255 -4.03 -10.35 6.33
C GLU A 255 -2.55 -10.36 5.93
N TYR A 256 -1.77 -11.35 6.37
CA TYR A 256 -0.31 -11.38 6.16
C TYR A 256 0.40 -10.13 6.68
N VAL A 257 -0.01 -9.69 7.88
CA VAL A 257 0.57 -8.55 8.59
C VAL A 257 1.45 -9.05 9.72
N ASN A 258 2.72 -8.66 9.72
CA ASN A 258 3.59 -8.79 10.88
C ASN A 258 3.27 -7.71 11.91
N ASP A 259 3.36 -8.06 13.20
CA ASP A 259 3.00 -7.21 14.34
C ASP A 259 1.75 -6.34 14.08
N PRO A 260 0.56 -6.95 13.84
CA PRO A 260 -0.64 -6.22 13.44
C PRO A 260 -1.03 -5.04 14.33
N LEU A 261 -0.91 -5.20 15.65
CA LEU A 261 -1.27 -4.17 16.63
C LEU A 261 -0.18 -4.08 17.69
N VAL A 262 0.43 -2.91 17.80
CA VAL A 262 1.53 -2.63 18.73
C VAL A 262 1.19 -1.45 19.62
N ALA A 263 1.24 -1.64 20.94
CA ALA A 263 1.30 -0.55 21.92
C ALA A 263 2.76 -0.33 22.33
N HIS A 264 3.29 0.87 22.09
CA HIS A 264 4.68 1.20 22.33
C HIS A 264 4.85 2.43 23.22
N GLY A 265 5.41 2.23 24.41
CA GLY A 265 5.57 3.25 25.45
C GLY A 265 4.58 3.04 26.60
N ALA A 266 4.99 3.40 27.82
CA ALA A 266 4.22 3.10 29.03
C ALA A 266 2.84 3.79 29.09
N ALA A 267 2.68 4.92 28.41
CA ALA A 267 1.43 5.69 28.37
C ALA A 267 0.55 5.35 27.16
N ALA A 268 1.02 4.50 26.23
CA ALA A 268 0.33 4.24 24.98
C ALA A 268 -0.95 3.45 25.25
N GLN A 269 -2.06 3.89 24.66
CA GLN A 269 -3.34 3.22 24.77
C GLN A 269 -3.79 2.74 23.39
N LEU A 270 -4.19 1.47 23.33
CA LEU A 270 -4.69 0.80 22.14
C LEU A 270 -5.80 -0.16 22.56
N VAL A 271 -7.04 0.17 22.23
CA VAL A 271 -8.17 -0.73 22.43
C VAL A 271 -8.53 -1.33 21.08
N GLN A 272 -8.69 -2.65 21.04
CA GLN A 272 -9.06 -3.35 19.81
C GLN A 272 -10.30 -4.22 20.00
N ARG A 273 -11.19 -4.27 19.00
CA ARG A 273 -12.45 -5.02 19.07
C ARG A 273 -12.90 -5.56 17.71
N ARG A 274 -13.29 -6.85 17.68
CA ARG A 274 -13.89 -7.52 16.51
C ARG A 274 -13.06 -7.46 15.22
N ASN A 275 -11.74 -7.36 15.34
CA ASN A 275 -10.84 -7.42 14.19
C ASN A 275 -10.65 -8.87 13.71
N LEU A 276 -10.37 -9.06 12.43
CA LEU A 276 -10.02 -10.35 11.83
C LEU A 276 -8.54 -10.40 11.49
N PHE A 277 -7.88 -11.50 11.85
CA PHE A 277 -6.45 -11.73 11.60
C PHE A 277 -6.27 -13.03 10.84
N THR A 278 -5.67 -12.97 9.65
CA THR A 278 -5.40 -14.14 8.79
C THR A 278 -3.93 -14.15 8.38
N GLY A 279 -3.22 -15.25 8.62
CA GLY A 279 -1.81 -15.35 8.23
C GLY A 279 -0.88 -14.31 8.89
N THR A 280 -1.29 -13.70 10.00
CA THR A 280 -0.51 -12.69 10.74
C THR A 280 0.45 -13.35 11.74
N ALA A 281 1.51 -12.65 12.09
CA ALA A 281 2.46 -13.09 13.13
C ALA A 281 2.88 -11.93 14.04
N GLY A 282 3.38 -12.25 15.23
CA GLY A 282 3.88 -11.24 16.18
C GLY A 282 2.79 -10.61 17.05
N ARG A 283 2.94 -9.33 17.36
CA ARG A 283 2.14 -8.63 18.39
C ARG A 283 0.73 -8.28 17.93
N ILE A 284 -0.24 -8.60 18.79
CA ILE A 284 -1.65 -8.21 18.65
C ILE A 284 -2.10 -7.63 20.00
N ASP A 285 -1.56 -6.46 20.33
CA ASP A 285 -1.71 -5.87 21.65
C ASP A 285 -3.12 -5.30 21.90
N SER A 286 -3.45 -5.14 23.17
CA SER A 286 -4.51 -4.28 23.67
C SER A 286 -4.05 -3.70 25.01
N ALA A 287 -4.09 -2.38 25.18
CA ALA A 287 -3.53 -1.67 26.33
C ALA A 287 -4.38 -0.45 26.72
N GLY A 288 -4.65 -0.28 28.02
CA GLY A 288 -5.42 0.85 28.55
C GLY A 288 -6.89 0.85 28.11
N THR A 289 -7.51 2.04 28.14
CA THR A 289 -8.93 2.24 27.81
C THR A 289 -9.16 3.15 26.59
N ALA A 290 -8.11 3.83 26.10
CA ALA A 290 -8.14 4.79 25.01
C ALA A 290 -9.22 5.88 25.20
N PHE A 291 -10.29 5.83 24.42
CA PHE A 291 -11.44 6.73 24.47
C PHE A 291 -12.67 6.04 23.86
N ASP A 292 -13.85 6.65 24.00
CA ASP A 292 -15.07 6.20 23.31
C ASP A 292 -15.31 7.02 22.04
N PRO A 293 -15.18 6.44 20.83
CA PRO A 293 -15.44 7.17 19.59
C PRO A 293 -16.88 7.68 19.45
N ALA A 294 -17.86 6.97 20.01
CA ALA A 294 -19.28 7.35 19.91
C ALA A 294 -19.62 8.63 20.69
N ALA A 295 -18.75 9.05 21.62
CA ALA A 295 -18.87 10.32 22.31
C ALA A 295 -18.51 11.54 21.42
N PHE A 296 -17.85 11.32 20.27
CA PHE A 296 -17.40 12.39 19.38
C PHE A 296 -18.23 12.52 18.11
N TYR A 297 -18.68 11.41 17.52
CA TYR A 297 -19.52 11.41 16.32
C TYR A 297 -20.29 10.09 16.16
N VAL A 298 -21.37 10.13 15.39
CA VAL A 298 -22.16 8.95 15.04
C VAL A 298 -21.46 8.18 13.94
N TYR A 299 -21.36 6.86 14.10
CA TYR A 299 -20.87 5.94 13.09
C TYR A 299 -21.49 4.56 13.30
N SER A 300 -21.44 3.72 12.27
CA SER A 300 -21.85 2.32 12.33
C SER A 300 -20.83 1.51 11.55
N PRO A 301 -20.00 0.69 12.21
CA PRO A 301 -19.01 -0.11 11.50
C PRO A 301 -19.71 -1.26 10.77
N ASP A 302 -19.27 -1.55 9.55
CA ASP A 302 -19.62 -2.77 8.84
C ASP A 302 -19.05 -3.99 9.57
N PRO A 303 -19.71 -5.16 9.49
CA PRO A 303 -19.13 -6.38 10.06
C PRO A 303 -17.77 -6.67 9.41
N ALA A 304 -16.74 -6.97 10.22
CA ALA A 304 -15.38 -7.20 9.75
C ALA A 304 -15.26 -8.24 8.60
N ALA A 305 -16.16 -9.24 8.58
CA ALA A 305 -16.20 -10.26 7.54
C ALA A 305 -16.53 -9.72 6.13
N THR A 306 -17.16 -8.54 6.04
CA THR A 306 -17.55 -7.90 4.76
C THR A 306 -16.53 -6.86 4.28
N VAL A 307 -15.67 -6.37 5.18
CA VAL A 307 -14.78 -5.23 4.96
C VAL A 307 -13.82 -5.45 3.80
N LYS A 308 -13.23 -6.65 3.68
CA LYS A 308 -12.32 -6.99 2.58
C LYS A 308 -12.99 -6.83 1.21
N ASP A 309 -14.22 -7.32 1.07
CA ASP A 309 -14.97 -7.25 -0.19
C ASP A 309 -15.43 -5.82 -0.50
N LEU A 310 -15.88 -5.08 0.51
CA LEU A 310 -16.23 -3.66 0.37
C LEU A 310 -15.03 -2.83 -0.09
N ILE A 311 -13.89 -2.97 0.58
CA ILE A 311 -12.68 -2.22 0.26
C ILE A 311 -12.18 -2.55 -1.15
N ARG A 312 -12.09 -3.84 -1.51
CA ARG A 312 -11.66 -4.24 -2.86
C ARG A 312 -12.56 -3.67 -3.96
N ARG A 313 -13.83 -3.44 -3.65
CA ARG A 313 -14.80 -2.94 -4.62
C ARG A 313 -14.81 -1.42 -4.73
N TYR A 314 -14.64 -0.72 -3.63
CA TYR A 314 -14.98 0.70 -3.54
C TYR A 314 -13.83 1.62 -3.15
N ALA A 315 -12.72 1.11 -2.61
CA ALA A 315 -11.61 1.96 -2.18
C ALA A 315 -10.77 2.47 -3.37
N GLY A 316 -10.30 3.71 -3.25
CA GLY A 316 -9.47 4.41 -4.20
C GLY A 316 -10.28 5.20 -5.25
N PRO A 317 -9.59 5.80 -6.23
CA PRO A 317 -10.23 6.61 -7.25
C PRO A 317 -11.22 5.79 -8.08
N ARG A 318 -12.34 6.42 -8.44
CA ARG A 318 -13.53 5.79 -9.04
C ARG A 318 -13.44 5.59 -10.54
N THR A 319 -12.23 5.40 -11.03
CA THR A 319 -12.01 5.26 -12.45
C THR A 319 -11.27 3.99 -12.77
N PRO A 320 -11.53 3.42 -13.97
CA PRO A 320 -10.94 2.15 -14.35
C PRO A 320 -9.42 2.26 -14.21
N THR A 321 -8.85 1.37 -13.41
CA THR A 321 -7.41 1.20 -13.34
C THR A 321 -6.91 0.83 -14.73
N ALA A 322 -5.76 1.38 -15.12
CA ALA A 322 -5.08 0.99 -16.34
C ALA A 322 -4.82 -0.52 -16.32
N ARG A 323 -4.68 -1.12 -17.52
CA ARG A 323 -4.36 -2.56 -17.63
C ARG A 323 -3.06 -2.86 -16.90
N THR A 324 -3.11 -3.79 -15.96
CA THR A 324 -1.95 -4.25 -15.21
C THR A 324 -0.90 -4.84 -16.16
N PRO A 325 0.36 -4.36 -16.14
CA PRO A 325 1.42 -4.90 -16.97
C PRO A 325 1.76 -6.33 -16.56
N ARG A 326 2.21 -7.13 -17.53
CA ARG A 326 2.69 -8.52 -17.30
C ARG A 326 4.21 -8.63 -17.38
N THR A 327 4.85 -7.67 -18.03
CA THR A 327 6.29 -7.59 -18.14
C THR A 327 6.68 -6.18 -17.76
N VAL A 328 7.57 -6.06 -16.78
CA VAL A 328 8.07 -4.77 -16.27
C VAL A 328 9.57 -4.87 -16.04
N THR A 329 10.26 -3.75 -16.15
CA THR A 329 11.69 -3.64 -15.88
C THR A 329 11.95 -2.85 -14.60
N VAL A 330 12.89 -3.30 -13.78
CA VAL A 330 13.39 -2.59 -12.60
C VAL A 330 14.81 -2.11 -12.88
N ALA A 331 15.10 -0.83 -12.65
CA ALA A 331 16.44 -0.26 -12.81
C ALA A 331 16.69 0.92 -11.86
N LEU A 332 17.88 0.96 -11.26
CA LEU A 332 18.28 2.04 -10.34
C LEU A 332 18.63 3.36 -11.05
N ASP A 333 18.99 3.31 -12.33
CA ASP A 333 19.38 4.48 -13.13
C ASP A 333 18.19 5.24 -13.74
N GLY A 334 16.95 4.83 -13.41
CA GLY A 334 15.72 5.41 -13.93
C GLY A 334 15.34 4.95 -15.34
N SER A 335 16.07 4.01 -15.95
CA SER A 335 15.74 3.47 -17.28
C SER A 335 14.63 2.40 -17.27
N GLY A 336 14.29 1.88 -16.09
CA GLY A 336 13.24 0.87 -15.89
C GLY A 336 11.85 1.48 -15.71
N ASP A 337 10.83 0.63 -15.76
CA ASP A 337 9.45 1.02 -15.42
C ASP A 337 9.33 1.38 -13.93
N TYR A 338 10.15 0.74 -13.08
CA TYR A 338 10.18 0.96 -11.64
C TYR A 338 11.62 1.06 -11.11
N GLY A 339 11.79 1.80 -10.02
CA GLY A 339 13.07 1.93 -9.31
C GLY A 339 13.29 0.88 -8.21
N SER A 340 12.27 0.06 -7.89
CA SER A 340 12.34 -0.95 -6.84
C SER A 340 11.57 -2.23 -7.18
N LEU A 341 11.97 -3.33 -6.55
CA LEU A 341 11.30 -4.63 -6.66
C LEU A 341 9.95 -4.62 -5.95
N LEU A 342 9.85 -3.94 -4.80
CA LEU A 342 8.59 -3.76 -4.07
C LEU A 342 7.53 -3.10 -4.97
N ALA A 343 7.90 -2.04 -5.69
CA ALA A 343 7.03 -1.35 -6.63
C ALA A 343 6.61 -2.23 -7.80
N ALA A 344 7.54 -2.95 -8.43
CA ALA A 344 7.26 -3.82 -9.57
C ALA A 344 6.33 -4.98 -9.22
N LEU A 345 6.53 -5.60 -8.05
CA LEU A 345 5.66 -6.66 -7.53
C LEU A 345 4.24 -6.12 -7.26
N GLY A 346 4.13 -4.94 -6.65
CA GLY A 346 2.87 -4.25 -6.44
C GLY A 346 2.12 -3.97 -7.73
N ALA A 347 2.81 -3.36 -8.69
CA ALA A 347 2.22 -2.93 -9.96
C ALA A 347 1.81 -4.08 -10.89
N THR A 348 2.34 -5.29 -10.68
CA THR A 348 2.01 -6.48 -11.48
C THR A 348 1.05 -7.43 -10.77
N ARG A 349 0.71 -7.16 -9.50
CA ARG A 349 -0.08 -8.05 -8.64
C ARG A 349 -1.41 -8.50 -9.23
N ASP A 350 -2.14 -7.58 -9.85
CA ASP A 350 -3.47 -7.83 -10.39
C ASP A 350 -3.45 -8.36 -11.85
N ALA A 351 -2.27 -8.68 -12.37
CA ALA A 351 -2.10 -9.16 -13.73
C ALA A 351 -2.67 -10.59 -13.87
N ARG A 352 -3.43 -10.82 -14.94
CA ARG A 352 -3.94 -12.18 -15.25
C ARG A 352 -2.84 -13.02 -15.90
N GLY A 353 -2.49 -14.16 -15.31
CA GLY A 353 -1.52 -15.11 -15.88
C GLY A 353 -0.09 -14.83 -15.42
N ARG A 354 0.91 -15.37 -16.15
CA ARG A 354 2.32 -15.24 -15.77
C ARG A 354 2.80 -13.79 -15.88
N VAL A 355 3.56 -13.37 -14.87
CA VAL A 355 4.26 -12.08 -14.78
C VAL A 355 5.77 -12.30 -14.90
N GLU A 356 6.45 -11.39 -15.59
CA GLU A 356 7.91 -11.30 -15.66
C GLU A 356 8.39 -9.92 -15.18
N ILE A 357 9.26 -9.91 -14.18
CA ILE A 357 9.96 -8.74 -13.66
C ILE A 357 11.43 -8.89 -14.04
N VAL A 358 11.91 -8.03 -14.94
CA VAL A 358 13.30 -8.03 -15.42
C VAL A 358 14.09 -7.00 -14.62
N VAL A 359 15.15 -7.44 -13.93
CA VAL A 359 15.94 -6.58 -13.05
C VAL A 359 17.27 -6.24 -13.72
N ARG A 360 17.52 -4.95 -13.95
CA ARG A 360 18.78 -4.44 -14.53
C ARG A 360 19.92 -4.52 -13.53
N PRO A 361 21.19 -4.54 -13.99
CA PRO A 361 22.34 -4.62 -13.09
C PRO A 361 22.34 -3.55 -12.00
N GLY A 362 22.73 -3.92 -10.79
CA GLY A 362 22.72 -3.03 -9.64
C GLY A 362 22.66 -3.75 -8.30
N VAL A 363 22.85 -2.97 -7.23
CA VAL A 363 22.68 -3.42 -5.84
C VAL A 363 21.40 -2.83 -5.29
N TYR A 364 20.38 -3.68 -5.15
CA TYR A 364 19.06 -3.33 -4.65
C TYR A 364 19.00 -3.60 -3.15
N ARG A 365 19.13 -2.53 -2.35
CA ARG A 365 18.99 -2.63 -0.90
C ARG A 365 17.52 -2.59 -0.50
N GLU A 366 16.86 -3.74 -0.55
CA GLU A 366 15.42 -3.89 -0.31
C GLU A 366 15.11 -5.19 0.42
N GLN A 367 14.08 -5.18 1.27
CA GLN A 367 13.47 -6.40 1.76
C GLN A 367 12.31 -6.79 0.85
N VAL A 368 12.49 -7.88 0.10
CA VAL A 368 11.58 -8.27 -0.98
C VAL A 368 10.67 -9.40 -0.53
N ARG A 369 9.36 -9.26 -0.81
CA ARG A 369 8.33 -10.23 -0.48
C ARG A 369 7.44 -10.47 -1.70
N ILE A 370 7.37 -11.72 -2.14
CA ILE A 370 6.38 -12.18 -3.13
C ILE A 370 5.28 -12.86 -2.32
N TRP A 371 4.17 -12.16 -2.10
CA TRP A 371 3.12 -12.53 -1.15
C TRP A 371 2.28 -13.72 -1.62
N PRO A 372 1.55 -14.42 -0.72
CA PRO A 372 0.81 -15.65 -1.06
C PRO A 372 -0.22 -15.51 -2.19
N ASP A 373 -0.82 -14.34 -2.36
CA ASP A 373 -1.77 -14.05 -3.44
C ASP A 373 -1.09 -13.71 -4.78
N GLN A 374 0.24 -13.58 -4.81
CA GLN A 374 1.04 -13.36 -6.01
C GLN A 374 1.59 -14.68 -6.54
N SER A 375 0.83 -15.36 -7.41
CA SER A 375 1.26 -16.60 -8.07
C SER A 375 1.78 -16.36 -9.49
N ASN A 376 2.54 -17.32 -10.02
CA ASN A 376 3.05 -17.30 -11.41
C ASN A 376 3.97 -16.10 -11.72
N VAL A 377 4.77 -15.68 -10.75
CA VAL A 377 5.74 -14.58 -10.89
C VAL A 377 7.10 -15.12 -11.33
N THR A 378 7.76 -14.43 -12.26
CA THR A 378 9.16 -14.66 -12.63
C THR A 378 9.94 -13.39 -12.36
N VAL A 379 10.93 -13.44 -11.47
CA VAL A 379 11.88 -12.34 -11.24
C VAL A 379 13.22 -12.76 -11.81
N ARG A 380 13.69 -12.06 -12.84
CA ARG A 380 14.87 -12.46 -13.63
C ARG A 380 15.89 -11.32 -13.68
N GLY A 381 17.14 -11.61 -13.34
CA GLY A 381 18.26 -10.70 -13.54
C GLY A 381 18.63 -10.58 -15.03
N ASP A 382 19.01 -9.38 -15.46
CA ASP A 382 19.57 -9.08 -16.77
C ASP A 382 21.01 -8.56 -16.62
N GLY A 383 21.88 -9.42 -16.08
CA GLY A 383 23.27 -9.11 -15.73
C GLY A 383 23.52 -9.20 -14.22
N ASP A 384 24.45 -8.38 -13.72
CA ASP A 384 24.88 -8.44 -12.31
C ASP A 384 23.88 -7.75 -11.37
N VAL A 385 22.92 -8.54 -10.86
CA VAL A 385 21.90 -8.10 -9.90
C VAL A 385 22.21 -8.68 -8.53
N LEU A 386 22.25 -7.81 -7.51
CA LEU A 386 22.30 -8.19 -6.10
C LEU A 386 21.11 -7.60 -5.35
N ILE A 387 20.33 -8.44 -4.67
CA ILE A 387 19.34 -8.01 -3.68
C ILE A 387 19.96 -8.20 -2.30
N THR A 388 19.93 -7.15 -1.47
CA THR A 388 20.48 -7.23 -0.11
C THR A 388 19.66 -6.43 0.89
N TYR A 389 19.71 -6.81 2.16
CA TYR A 389 19.13 -6.02 3.23
C TYR A 389 19.78 -6.36 4.58
N ASP A 390 20.13 -5.33 5.33
CA ASP A 390 20.94 -5.46 6.56
C ASP A 390 20.05 -5.60 7.78
N THR A 391 19.39 -6.75 7.92
CA THR A 391 18.58 -7.05 9.10
C THR A 391 18.84 -8.47 9.56
N ALA A 392 19.44 -8.63 10.74
CA ALA A 392 19.63 -9.92 11.37
C ALA A 392 18.34 -10.42 12.04
N ALA A 393 18.13 -11.73 12.07
CA ALA A 393 16.99 -12.35 12.75
C ALA A 393 16.98 -12.04 14.26
N SER A 394 18.16 -11.88 14.87
CA SER A 394 18.35 -11.53 16.27
C SER A 394 18.23 -10.02 16.54
N ALA A 395 18.16 -9.17 15.51
CA ALA A 395 18.10 -7.73 15.68
C ALA A 395 16.85 -7.36 16.49
N ALA A 396 17.05 -6.50 17.50
CA ALA A 396 15.96 -5.99 18.30
C ALA A 396 15.08 -5.05 17.46
N LYS A 397 13.76 -5.20 17.59
CA LYS A 397 12.81 -4.21 17.08
C LYS A 397 12.82 -3.01 18.02
N PHE A 398 12.76 -1.79 17.47
CA PHE A 398 12.73 -0.57 18.29
C PHE A 398 11.51 -0.50 19.24
N TYR A 399 10.47 -1.28 18.93
CA TYR A 399 9.25 -1.39 19.72
C TYR A 399 9.18 -2.63 20.62
N GLY A 400 10.26 -3.44 20.69
CA GLY A 400 10.34 -4.64 21.52
C GLY A 400 10.16 -5.95 20.74
N GLY A 401 10.82 -7.01 21.21
CA GLY A 401 10.97 -8.28 20.48
C GLY A 401 12.13 -8.24 19.48
N VAL A 402 12.27 -9.31 18.69
CA VAL A 402 13.29 -9.45 17.64
C VAL A 402 12.64 -9.63 16.26
N GLN A 403 13.41 -9.41 15.20
CA GLN A 403 12.94 -9.54 13.81
C GLN A 403 12.49 -10.97 13.46
N GLY A 404 13.23 -11.98 13.95
CA GLY A 404 13.01 -13.38 13.59
C GLY A 404 13.39 -13.68 12.14
N THR A 405 13.51 -14.96 11.78
CA THR A 405 13.95 -15.37 10.43
C THR A 405 12.99 -14.89 9.34
N ALA A 406 11.69 -15.08 9.54
CA ALA A 406 10.66 -14.65 8.59
C ALA A 406 10.63 -13.12 8.37
N GLY A 407 10.79 -12.34 9.44
CA GLY A 407 10.82 -10.88 9.37
C GLY A 407 12.15 -10.33 8.84
N ALA A 408 13.25 -11.08 8.96
CA ALA A 408 14.59 -10.62 8.60
C ALA A 408 15.08 -11.08 7.21
N ALA A 409 14.50 -12.14 6.63
CA ALA A 409 14.96 -12.67 5.35
C ALA A 409 15.04 -11.58 4.27
N THR A 410 16.09 -11.57 3.44
CA THR A 410 16.24 -10.55 2.39
C THR A 410 15.18 -10.72 1.30
N LEU A 411 15.02 -11.94 0.79
CA LEU A 411 13.96 -12.30 -0.14
C LEU A 411 13.07 -13.38 0.49
N ALA A 412 11.75 -13.14 0.55
CA ALA A 412 10.81 -14.21 0.85
C ALA A 412 9.88 -14.48 -0.33
N VAL A 413 9.82 -15.75 -0.72
CA VAL A 413 8.98 -16.26 -1.79
C VAL A 413 7.83 -17.03 -1.16
N LEU A 414 6.71 -16.34 -0.95
CA LEU A 414 5.51 -16.86 -0.30
C LEU A 414 4.43 -17.27 -1.31
N GLY A 415 4.47 -16.68 -2.51
CA GLY A 415 3.57 -16.97 -3.61
C GLY A 415 3.96 -18.21 -4.43
N ASP A 416 2.94 -18.93 -4.89
CA ASP A 416 3.09 -20.20 -5.62
C ASP A 416 3.59 -20.01 -7.06
N GLN A 417 4.22 -21.05 -7.62
CA GLN A 417 4.67 -21.11 -9.02
C GLN A 417 5.64 -19.97 -9.39
N THR A 418 6.46 -19.58 -8.42
CA THR A 418 7.41 -18.47 -8.55
C THR A 418 8.76 -18.94 -9.06
N VAL A 419 9.35 -18.17 -9.98
CA VAL A 419 10.71 -18.38 -10.49
C VAL A 419 11.58 -17.19 -10.12
N VAL A 420 12.73 -17.44 -9.51
CA VAL A 420 13.80 -16.45 -9.29
C VAL A 420 15.00 -16.90 -10.09
N GLN A 421 15.42 -16.09 -11.07
CA GLN A 421 16.41 -16.48 -12.06
C GLN A 421 17.55 -15.47 -12.14
N ASP A 422 18.79 -15.96 -12.18
CA ASP A 422 20.00 -15.17 -12.47
C ASP A 422 20.17 -13.94 -11.55
N ILE A 423 19.81 -14.09 -10.27
CA ILE A 423 19.88 -13.04 -9.25
C ILE A 423 20.78 -13.49 -8.10
N ALA A 424 21.63 -12.58 -7.60
CA ALA A 424 22.32 -12.76 -6.34
C ALA A 424 21.46 -12.22 -5.18
N VAL A 425 21.44 -12.92 -4.05
CA VAL A 425 20.73 -12.49 -2.83
C VAL A 425 21.68 -12.64 -1.64
N GLN A 426 21.82 -11.56 -0.86
CA GLN A 426 22.71 -11.52 0.30
C GLN A 426 21.97 -11.04 1.54
N ALA A 427 22.11 -11.80 2.63
CA ALA A 427 21.62 -11.44 3.96
C ALA A 427 22.75 -11.37 4.98
N THR A 428 22.48 -10.67 6.09
CA THR A 428 23.40 -10.55 7.25
C THR A 428 22.69 -11.08 8.49
N GLY A 429 23.08 -12.27 8.98
CA GLY A 429 22.51 -12.86 10.20
C GLY A 429 21.04 -13.29 10.09
N ALA A 430 20.57 -13.57 8.87
CA ALA A 430 19.24 -14.07 8.53
C ALA A 430 19.32 -14.89 7.22
N PRO A 431 18.28 -15.64 6.84
CA PRO A 431 18.25 -16.31 5.54
C PRO A 431 18.33 -15.31 4.38
N ALA A 432 19.16 -15.61 3.38
CA ALA A 432 19.15 -14.87 2.11
C ALA A 432 17.80 -15.04 1.41
N VAL A 433 17.31 -16.28 1.36
CA VAL A 433 16.01 -16.62 0.78
C VAL A 433 15.20 -17.44 1.76
N ARG A 434 13.96 -17.05 1.98
CA ARG A 434 12.94 -17.85 2.66
C ARG A 434 11.85 -18.26 1.66
N ALA A 435 11.72 -19.54 1.37
CA ALA A 435 10.70 -20.07 0.46
C ALA A 435 9.59 -20.80 1.21
N ALA A 436 8.35 -20.33 1.06
CA ALA A 436 7.16 -20.94 1.66
C ALA A 436 6.07 -21.31 0.63
N GLY A 437 6.10 -20.68 -0.54
CA GLY A 437 5.17 -21.00 -1.63
C GLY A 437 5.40 -22.39 -2.22
N ASP A 438 4.39 -22.93 -2.89
CA ASP A 438 4.48 -24.18 -3.62
C ASP A 438 5.08 -23.99 -5.03
N ARG A 439 5.93 -24.92 -5.46
CA ARG A 439 6.64 -24.89 -6.75
C ARG A 439 7.47 -23.62 -6.95
N VAL A 440 8.29 -23.30 -5.95
CA VAL A 440 9.30 -22.24 -6.03
C VAL A 440 10.55 -22.77 -6.73
N LEU A 441 11.01 -22.08 -7.77
CA LEU A 441 12.18 -22.45 -8.53
C LEU A 441 13.22 -21.32 -8.47
N LEU A 442 14.42 -21.62 -7.98
CA LEU A 442 15.60 -20.77 -8.13
C LEU A 442 16.48 -21.37 -9.22
N VAL A 443 16.85 -20.56 -10.23
CA VAL A 443 17.73 -20.98 -11.33
C VAL A 443 18.89 -20.02 -11.47
N GLY A 444 20.14 -20.51 -11.46
CA GLY A 444 21.30 -19.63 -11.64
C GLY A 444 21.48 -18.60 -10.52
N ALA A 445 20.76 -18.74 -9.41
CA ALA A 445 20.78 -17.80 -8.31
C ALA A 445 22.03 -17.97 -7.45
N ARG A 446 22.55 -16.88 -6.89
CA ARG A 446 23.73 -16.86 -6.03
C ARG A 446 23.37 -16.36 -4.64
N LEU A 447 23.37 -17.24 -3.65
CA LEU A 447 22.96 -16.91 -2.28
C LEU A 447 24.19 -16.75 -1.39
N THR A 448 24.28 -15.61 -0.71
CA THR A 448 25.20 -15.36 0.40
C THR A 448 24.38 -15.30 1.68
N GLY A 449 24.35 -16.41 2.42
CA GLY A 449 23.40 -16.67 3.50
C GLY A 449 22.50 -17.87 3.19
N ASP A 450 21.72 -18.27 4.19
CA ASP A 450 20.96 -19.52 4.14
C ASP A 450 19.76 -19.45 3.18
N TYR A 451 19.43 -20.60 2.59
CA TYR A 451 18.14 -20.86 1.98
C TYR A 451 17.25 -21.61 2.97
N GLU A 452 16.20 -20.96 3.45
CA GLU A 452 15.21 -21.55 4.35
C GLU A 452 13.99 -22.05 3.55
N ALA A 453 13.85 -23.36 3.40
CA ALA A 453 12.66 -24.05 2.91
C ALA A 453 11.56 -24.05 3.99
N ALA A 454 10.98 -22.89 4.25
CA ALA A 454 9.94 -22.69 5.26
C ALA A 454 8.63 -23.45 4.99
N GLY A 455 8.38 -23.90 3.75
CA GLY A 455 7.20 -24.66 3.37
C GLY A 455 7.19 -24.98 1.87
N GLY A 456 6.12 -25.64 1.41
CA GLY A 456 5.92 -25.92 0.00
C GLY A 456 6.97 -26.84 -0.64
N ARG A 457 7.02 -26.81 -1.98
CA ARG A 457 8.00 -27.54 -2.80
C ARG A 457 8.93 -26.54 -3.50
N GLY A 458 10.22 -26.65 -3.22
CA GLY A 458 11.28 -25.85 -3.81
C GLY A 458 12.15 -26.66 -4.79
N HIS A 459 12.81 -25.95 -5.70
CA HIS A 459 13.85 -26.50 -6.56
C HIS A 459 14.98 -25.47 -6.71
N LEU A 460 16.19 -25.83 -6.33
CA LEU A 460 17.42 -25.10 -6.62
C LEU A 460 18.11 -25.76 -7.81
N ARG A 461 18.22 -25.04 -8.94
CA ARG A 461 18.86 -25.56 -10.16
C ARG A 461 20.02 -24.66 -10.58
N SER A 462 21.23 -25.22 -10.65
CA SER A 462 22.42 -24.47 -11.08
C SER A 462 22.71 -23.23 -10.21
N CYS A 463 22.42 -23.31 -8.90
CA CYS A 463 22.63 -22.22 -7.96
C CYS A 463 23.98 -22.36 -7.23
N THR A 464 24.37 -21.30 -6.52
CA THR A 464 25.42 -21.37 -5.48
C THR A 464 24.86 -20.89 -4.16
N VAL A 465 25.09 -21.60 -3.06
CA VAL A 465 24.66 -21.23 -1.71
C VAL A 465 25.88 -21.21 -0.79
N ALA A 466 26.30 -20.01 -0.38
CA ALA A 466 27.28 -19.80 0.68
C ALA A 466 26.55 -19.69 2.02
N GLY A 467 26.12 -20.85 2.55
CA GLY A 467 25.21 -20.99 3.67
C GLY A 467 24.61 -22.41 3.73
N GLY A 468 23.57 -22.57 4.53
CA GLY A 468 22.79 -23.79 4.64
C GLY A 468 21.57 -23.83 3.70
N VAL A 469 21.05 -25.04 3.51
CA VAL A 469 19.72 -25.31 2.93
C VAL A 469 18.96 -26.11 3.98
N ASP A 470 17.99 -25.50 4.64
CA ASP A 470 17.28 -26.10 5.78
C ASP A 470 15.78 -25.77 5.78
N GLY A 471 15.05 -26.28 6.78
CA GLY A 471 13.61 -25.99 6.96
C GLY A 471 12.68 -27.19 6.72
N PRO A 472 11.38 -27.05 7.06
CA PRO A 472 10.41 -28.15 7.01
C PRO A 472 9.85 -28.46 5.61
N GLY A 473 10.11 -27.61 4.62
CA GLY A 473 9.69 -27.78 3.23
C GLY A 473 10.50 -28.83 2.47
N THR A 474 10.02 -29.22 1.29
CA THR A 474 10.75 -30.15 0.41
C THR A 474 11.52 -29.37 -0.65
N THR A 475 12.83 -29.56 -0.74
CA THR A 475 13.66 -28.89 -1.77
C THR A 475 14.45 -29.91 -2.58
N VAL A 476 14.28 -29.86 -3.91
CA VAL A 476 15.18 -30.57 -4.85
C VAL A 476 16.40 -29.69 -5.09
N VAL A 477 17.59 -30.27 -5.03
CA VAL A 477 18.86 -29.59 -5.28
C VAL A 477 19.53 -30.24 -6.49
N GLU A 478 19.58 -29.53 -7.60
CA GLU A 478 20.12 -30.00 -8.88
C GLU A 478 21.27 -29.08 -9.32
N ALA A 479 22.42 -29.67 -9.64
CA ALA A 479 23.60 -28.95 -10.15
C ALA A 479 23.99 -27.70 -9.32
N THR A 480 23.69 -27.70 -8.03
CA THR A 480 23.82 -26.54 -7.13
C THR A 480 24.97 -26.79 -6.16
N ALA A 481 25.88 -25.82 -6.04
CA ALA A 481 26.98 -25.88 -5.09
C ALA A 481 26.55 -25.28 -3.74
N ILE A 482 26.74 -26.04 -2.66
CA ILE A 482 26.47 -25.58 -1.29
C ILE A 482 27.80 -25.60 -0.53
N THR A 483 28.22 -24.43 -0.04
CA THR A 483 29.43 -24.26 0.77
C THR A 483 29.04 -23.69 2.12
N PRO A 484 29.53 -24.24 3.24
CA PRO A 484 29.27 -23.67 4.56
C PRO A 484 29.68 -22.20 4.61
N ALA A 485 28.93 -21.38 5.35
CA ALA A 485 29.35 -20.02 5.64
C ALA A 485 30.73 -20.05 6.31
N ALA A 486 31.64 -19.14 5.92
CA ALA A 486 32.89 -18.96 6.64
C ALA A 486 32.56 -18.59 8.10
N PRO A 487 33.30 -19.14 9.09
CA PRO A 487 33.01 -18.97 10.52
C PRO A 487 33.04 -17.51 10.97
#